data_AF-A0A1G6GP65-F1
#
_entry.id   AF-A0A1G6GP65-F1
#
_cell.length_a   1.000
_cell.length_b   1.000
_cell.length_c   1.000
_cell.angle_alpha   90.00
_cell.angle_beta   90.00
_cell.angle_gamma   90.00
#
_symmetry.space_group_name_H-M   'P 1'
#
loop_
_entity.id
_entity.type
_entity.pdbx_description
1 polymer ?
#
loop_
_entity_poly.entity_id
_entity_poly.type
_entity_poly.pdbx_seq_one_letter_code
_entity_poly.pdbx_strand_id
1 'polypeptide(L)'
;MKKMCVKFLIVSIVLAILTGNVSTSVSADVSNDDNEESVSKQSSDKGDYSVLSEDLMKTADDYIEVKDKQFEITNPQKLKDDIGKEAFEQVKDHVKVSNEQLSNVDENNLTVKNDRILTNTNPDINTVHANTIHTSSIEGRDDFEIYWWGYQVWLSRSTVESILNVGSTAGGTALGGKLGSLPGAVVGAVVGSVLQEFVTPSAARPVWVKYNWVTVTDFGFQ
;
A
#
# COMPACT_ATOMS: atom_id res chain seq x y z
N MET A 1 -9.67 51.26 -0.37
CA MET A 1 -10.75 50.45 0.21
C MET A 1 -10.14 49.30 1.00
N LYS A 2 -10.64 49.07 2.22
CA LYS A 2 -10.06 48.18 3.23
C LYS A 2 -10.38 46.70 2.97
N LYS A 3 -9.34 45.86 3.17
CA LYS A 3 -9.28 44.46 3.65
C LYS A 3 -10.55 43.61 3.63
N MET A 4 -10.43 42.40 3.07
CA MET A 4 -11.07 41.21 3.66
C MET A 4 -10.13 40.01 3.55
N CYS A 5 -9.42 39.74 4.66
CA CYS A 5 -8.81 38.44 4.95
C CYS A 5 -9.93 37.46 5.27
N VAL A 6 -10.10 36.41 4.46
CA VAL A 6 -10.98 35.29 4.80
C VAL A 6 -10.20 34.40 5.76
N LYS A 7 -10.59 34.47 7.04
CA LYS A 7 -10.14 33.55 8.08
C LYS A 7 -10.89 32.23 7.90
N PHE A 8 -10.18 31.15 7.61
CA PHE A 8 -10.73 29.80 7.69
C PHE A 8 -10.99 29.46 9.16
N LEU A 9 -12.26 29.20 9.46
CA LEU A 9 -12.77 28.89 10.78
C LEU A 9 -12.76 27.36 10.92
N ILE A 10 -11.89 26.85 11.79
CA ILE A 10 -11.84 25.44 12.18
C ILE A 10 -13.08 25.17 13.03
N VAL A 11 -14.06 24.47 12.46
CA VAL A 11 -15.23 23.99 13.21
C VAL A 11 -14.91 22.59 13.70
N SER A 12 -14.47 22.50 14.96
CA SER A 12 -14.41 21.24 15.70
C SER A 12 -15.83 20.75 15.99
N ILE A 13 -16.27 19.71 15.29
CA ILE A 13 -17.44 18.93 15.69
C ILE A 13 -16.94 17.76 16.53
N VAL A 14 -16.96 17.95 17.85
CA VAL A 14 -16.96 16.84 18.81
C VAL A 14 -18.38 16.28 18.81
N LEU A 15 -18.56 15.11 18.19
CA LEU A 15 -19.78 14.33 18.35
C LEU A 15 -19.43 12.99 18.97
N ALA A 16 -19.51 12.94 20.30
CA ALA A 16 -19.53 11.71 21.07
C ALA A 16 -20.93 11.08 20.94
N ILE A 17 -21.00 9.90 20.33
CA ILE A 17 -22.15 9.02 20.47
C ILE A 17 -21.63 7.68 21.01
N LEU A 18 -21.76 7.51 22.31
CA LEU A 18 -21.88 6.21 22.95
C LEU A 18 -23.22 5.60 22.53
N THR A 19 -23.20 4.53 21.75
CA THR A 19 -24.28 3.54 21.72
C THR A 19 -23.76 2.16 21.33
N GLY A 20 -23.85 1.22 22.27
CA GLY A 20 -24.37 -0.13 22.04
C GLY A 20 -23.48 -1.13 21.31
N ASN A 21 -22.80 -1.98 22.09
CA ASN A 21 -22.43 -3.33 21.68
C ASN A 21 -23.71 -4.11 21.33
N VAL A 22 -23.95 -4.35 20.05
CA VAL A 22 -24.76 -5.50 19.61
C VAL A 22 -23.83 -6.45 18.88
N SER A 23 -23.46 -7.52 19.57
CA SER A 23 -22.83 -8.69 18.99
C SER A 23 -23.81 -9.33 18.02
N THR A 24 -23.63 -9.12 16.72
CA THR A 24 -24.22 -10.01 15.72
C THR A 24 -23.29 -11.21 15.58
N SER A 25 -23.59 -12.28 16.30
CA SER A 25 -23.02 -13.60 16.07
C SER A 25 -23.49 -14.10 14.71
N VAL A 26 -22.60 -14.09 13.72
CA VAL A 26 -22.72 -14.96 12.55
C VAL A 26 -22.46 -16.39 13.03
N SER A 27 -23.53 -17.16 13.18
CA SER A 27 -23.43 -18.62 13.31
C SER A 27 -23.34 -19.18 11.89
N ALA A 28 -22.11 -19.49 11.48
CA ALA A 28 -21.88 -20.46 10.41
C ALA A 28 -21.89 -21.84 11.09
N ASP A 29 -22.99 -22.56 10.90
CA ASP A 29 -23.10 -23.97 11.26
C ASP A 29 -22.40 -24.78 10.16
N VAL A 30 -21.16 -25.20 10.44
CA VAL A 30 -20.48 -26.27 9.71
C VAL A 30 -19.77 -27.13 10.76
N SER A 31 -20.44 -28.23 11.08
CA SER A 31 -19.96 -29.52 11.61
C SER A 31 -18.46 -29.66 11.95
N ASN A 32 -18.23 -29.99 13.22
CA ASN A 32 -16.99 -30.49 13.86
C ASN A 32 -16.18 -31.48 13.02
N ASP A 33 -14.85 -31.30 13.00
CA ASP A 33 -13.93 -32.37 13.38
C ASP A 33 -12.61 -31.77 13.92
N ASP A 34 -11.99 -32.50 14.85
CA ASP A 34 -11.04 -32.05 15.88
C ASP A 34 -9.67 -31.52 15.39
N ASN A 35 -9.23 -30.37 15.96
CA ASN A 35 -7.86 -30.10 16.45
C ASN A 35 -7.71 -28.63 16.89
N GLU A 36 -8.03 -28.32 18.15
CA GLU A 36 -7.61 -27.08 18.80
C GLU A 36 -6.15 -27.20 19.25
N GLU A 37 -5.22 -26.89 18.33
CA GLU A 37 -3.90 -26.42 18.74
C GLU A 37 -3.99 -24.90 18.96
N SER A 38 -3.79 -24.52 20.22
CA SER A 38 -3.69 -23.17 20.75
C SER A 38 -2.85 -22.25 19.85
N VAL A 39 -3.49 -21.45 19.01
CA VAL A 39 -2.84 -20.27 18.41
C VAL A 39 -2.81 -19.20 19.48
N SER A 40 -1.64 -19.11 20.09
CA SER A 40 -1.24 -18.08 21.03
C SER A 40 -1.57 -16.69 20.48
N LYS A 41 -2.05 -15.83 21.38
CA LYS A 41 -2.12 -14.39 21.19
C LYS A 41 -0.75 -13.90 20.71
N GLN A 42 -0.60 -13.68 19.40
CA GLN A 42 0.54 -12.98 18.87
C GLN A 42 0.35 -11.51 19.26
N SER A 43 0.97 -11.17 20.38
CA SER A 43 1.26 -9.81 20.82
C SER A 43 1.71 -9.01 19.61
N SER A 44 0.83 -8.11 19.14
CA SER A 44 1.19 -7.07 18.21
C SER A 44 2.04 -6.06 18.97
N ASP A 45 3.33 -6.34 19.09
CA ASP A 45 4.35 -5.31 19.30
C ASP A 45 4.50 -4.58 17.96
N LYS A 46 3.44 -3.86 17.56
CA LYS A 46 3.51 -2.94 16.43
C LYS A 46 4.28 -1.74 16.95
N GLY A 47 5.56 -1.67 16.60
CA GLY A 47 6.30 -0.41 16.62
C GLY A 47 5.44 0.67 15.99
N ASP A 48 5.39 1.84 16.62
CA ASP A 48 4.63 2.99 16.14
C ASP A 48 5.33 3.57 14.91
N TYR A 49 5.15 2.91 13.76
CA TYR A 49 5.70 3.36 12.50
C TYR A 49 4.94 4.62 12.10
N SER A 50 5.63 5.76 12.14
CA SER A 50 5.07 7.02 11.66
C SER A 50 5.18 7.10 10.14
N VAL A 51 4.22 7.78 9.52
CA VAL A 51 4.23 8.10 8.09
C VAL A 51 5.38 9.07 7.82
N LEU A 52 6.30 8.70 6.93
CA LEU A 52 7.40 9.57 6.52
C LEU A 52 6.88 10.71 5.65
N SER A 53 7.39 11.93 5.86
CA SER A 53 7.11 13.04 4.94
C SER A 53 7.81 12.83 3.60
N GLU A 54 7.25 13.40 2.53
CA GLU A 54 7.87 13.33 1.20
C GLU A 54 9.27 13.94 1.15
N ASP A 55 9.47 15.06 1.86
CA ASP A 55 10.78 15.71 1.95
C ASP A 55 11.81 14.81 2.64
N LEU A 56 11.41 14.08 3.68
CA LEU A 56 12.27 13.13 4.36
C LEU A 56 12.60 11.94 3.46
N MET A 57 11.60 11.36 2.79
CA MET A 57 11.82 10.25 1.84
C MET A 57 12.80 10.68 0.75
N LYS A 58 12.54 11.81 0.10
CA LYS A 58 13.37 12.34 -0.99
C LYS A 58 14.80 12.63 -0.54
N THR A 59 14.99 13.18 0.65
CA THR A 59 16.34 13.46 1.17
C THR A 59 17.08 12.17 1.50
N ALA A 60 16.37 11.16 2.04
CA ALA A 60 16.96 9.88 2.38
C ALA A 60 17.23 9.00 1.15
N ASP A 61 16.46 9.12 0.05
CA ASP A 61 16.64 8.34 -1.18
C ASP A 61 18.08 8.43 -1.72
N ASP A 62 18.72 9.60 -1.63
CA ASP A 62 20.13 9.80 -2.05
C ASP A 62 21.14 8.97 -1.24
N TYR A 63 20.71 8.38 -0.13
CA TYR A 63 21.53 7.62 0.81
C TYR A 63 21.14 6.14 0.91
N ILE A 64 20.11 5.69 0.17
CA ILE A 64 19.65 4.30 0.17
C ILE A 64 20.10 3.61 -1.12
N GLU A 65 20.79 2.48 -0.97
CA GLU A 65 21.12 1.58 -2.06
C GLU A 65 20.52 0.20 -1.82
N VAL A 66 20.30 -0.55 -2.90
CA VAL A 66 19.98 -1.97 -2.81
C VAL A 66 21.25 -2.79 -3.02
N LYS A 67 21.71 -3.49 -1.98
CA LYS A 67 22.83 -4.43 -2.02
C LYS A 67 22.36 -5.79 -1.54
N ASP A 68 22.73 -6.84 -2.27
CA ASP A 68 22.34 -8.22 -1.95
C ASP A 68 20.82 -8.38 -1.69
N LYS A 69 20.00 -7.68 -2.49
CA LYS A 69 18.53 -7.63 -2.39
C LYS A 69 18.01 -7.07 -1.05
N GLN A 70 18.81 -6.27 -0.37
CA GLN A 70 18.45 -5.56 0.86
C GLN A 70 18.72 -4.06 0.70
N PHE A 71 17.92 -3.25 1.35
CA PHE A 71 18.16 -1.80 1.46
C PHE A 71 19.26 -1.53 2.48
N GLU A 72 20.25 -0.74 2.09
CA GLU A 72 21.38 -0.32 2.93
C GLU A 72 21.54 1.20 2.91
N ILE A 73 21.80 1.78 4.08
CA ILE A 73 22.15 3.20 4.22
C ILE A 73 23.65 3.37 3.97
N THR A 74 24.04 4.00 2.86
CA THR A 74 25.43 4.07 2.39
C THR A 74 26.30 5.04 3.19
N ASN A 75 25.74 6.14 3.68
CA ASN A 75 26.45 7.15 4.48
C ASN A 75 25.61 7.57 5.70
N PRO A 76 25.54 6.70 6.74
CA PRO A 76 24.61 6.90 7.86
C PRO A 76 24.93 8.15 8.67
N GLN A 77 26.21 8.52 8.82
CA GLN A 77 26.57 9.71 9.58
C GLN A 77 26.15 10.99 8.84
N LYS A 78 26.42 11.09 7.54
CA LYS A 78 26.01 12.26 6.75
C LYS A 78 24.49 12.38 6.65
N LEU A 79 23.79 11.27 6.41
CA LEU A 79 22.33 11.26 6.41
C LEU A 79 21.79 11.80 7.75
N LYS A 80 22.30 11.29 8.88
CA LYS A 80 21.92 11.76 10.21
C LYS A 80 22.20 13.24 10.44
N ASP A 81 23.29 13.76 9.90
CA ASP A 81 23.62 15.18 10.00
C ASP A 81 22.66 16.04 9.15
N ASP A 82 22.20 15.54 8.00
CA ASP A 82 21.28 16.24 7.08
C ASP A 82 19.82 16.26 7.60
N ILE A 83 19.32 15.13 8.12
CA ILE A 83 17.90 15.00 8.52
C ILE A 83 17.70 15.09 10.05
N GLY A 84 18.78 15.06 10.82
CA GLY A 84 18.75 15.03 12.27
C GLY A 84 18.52 13.62 12.85
N LYS A 85 18.79 13.48 14.16
CA LYS A 85 18.81 12.18 14.85
C LYS A 85 17.46 11.46 14.83
N GLU A 86 16.36 12.17 15.07
CA GLU A 86 15.03 11.55 15.18
C GLU A 86 14.56 11.02 13.83
N ALA A 87 14.65 11.83 12.77
CA ALA A 87 14.32 11.40 11.41
C ALA A 87 15.25 10.27 10.92
N PHE A 88 16.51 10.28 11.34
CA PHE A 88 17.44 9.19 11.01
C PHE A 88 17.02 7.85 11.62
N GLU A 89 16.56 7.82 12.87
CA GLU A 89 16.03 6.58 13.45
C GLU A 89 14.75 6.13 12.73
N GLN A 90 13.88 7.06 12.31
CA GLN A 90 12.71 6.70 11.48
C GLN A 90 13.13 6.05 10.16
N VAL A 91 14.10 6.63 9.43
CA VAL A 91 14.60 6.03 8.17
C VAL A 91 15.17 4.64 8.43
N LYS A 92 15.94 4.47 9.49
CA LYS A 92 16.53 3.18 9.85
C LYS A 92 15.48 2.13 10.21
N ASP A 93 14.42 2.51 10.90
CA ASP A 93 13.31 1.61 11.22
C ASP A 93 12.56 1.18 9.96
N HIS A 94 12.31 2.12 9.03
CA HIS A 94 11.67 1.81 7.74
C HIS A 94 12.53 0.90 6.86
N VAL A 95 13.85 1.14 6.78
CA VAL A 95 14.81 0.25 6.09
C VAL A 95 14.77 -1.16 6.71
N LYS A 96 14.77 -1.25 8.04
CA LYS A 96 14.72 -2.52 8.76
C LYS A 96 13.43 -3.29 8.44
N VAL A 97 12.27 -2.64 8.56
CA VAL A 97 10.98 -3.25 8.22
C VAL A 97 10.95 -3.70 6.77
N SER A 98 11.45 -2.88 5.85
CA SER A 98 11.49 -3.22 4.43
C SER A 98 12.30 -4.48 4.18
N ASN A 99 13.47 -4.60 4.82
CA ASN A 99 14.31 -5.81 4.72
C ASN A 99 13.65 -7.04 5.36
N GLU A 100 12.94 -6.88 6.48
CA GLU A 100 12.13 -7.94 7.08
C GLU A 100 11.01 -8.39 6.12
N GLN A 101 10.37 -7.46 5.42
CA GLN A 101 9.30 -7.76 4.47
C GLN A 101 9.84 -8.45 3.20
N LEU A 102 11.00 -8.02 2.71
CA LEU A 102 11.71 -8.67 1.60
C LEU A 102 12.11 -10.11 1.92
N SER A 103 12.44 -10.42 3.17
CA SER A 103 12.78 -11.79 3.58
C SER A 103 11.62 -12.79 3.43
N ASN A 104 10.38 -12.28 3.32
CA ASN A 104 9.19 -13.10 3.11
C ASN A 104 8.84 -13.26 1.62
N VAL A 105 9.56 -12.59 0.70
CA VAL A 105 9.35 -12.72 -0.73
C VAL A 105 10.38 -13.70 -1.29
N ASP A 106 9.95 -14.61 -2.17
CA ASP A 106 10.86 -15.53 -2.84
C ASP A 106 11.92 -14.74 -3.62
N GLU A 107 13.18 -14.89 -3.20
CA GLU A 107 14.33 -14.20 -3.77
C GLU A 107 14.47 -14.39 -5.29
N ASN A 108 13.97 -15.49 -5.85
CA ASN A 108 14.02 -15.76 -7.29
C ASN A 108 13.06 -14.86 -8.09
N ASN A 109 12.08 -14.26 -7.41
CA ASN A 109 11.13 -13.33 -8.00
C ASN A 109 11.56 -11.87 -7.83
N LEU A 110 12.73 -11.58 -7.25
CA LEU A 110 13.20 -10.22 -7.03
C LEU A 110 14.23 -9.78 -8.08
N THR A 111 13.95 -8.68 -8.76
CA THR A 111 14.88 -7.96 -9.64
C THR A 111 15.27 -6.63 -9.01
N VAL A 112 16.57 -6.42 -8.78
CA VAL A 112 17.08 -5.15 -8.26
C VAL A 112 17.22 -4.14 -9.40
N LYS A 113 16.73 -2.91 -9.18
CA LYS A 113 16.91 -1.79 -10.12
C LYS A 113 17.24 -0.52 -9.35
N ASN A 114 18.52 -0.16 -9.32
CA ASN A 114 19.05 1.03 -8.64
C ASN A 114 18.65 1.08 -7.15
N ASP A 115 17.62 1.87 -6.85
CA ASP A 115 17.10 2.27 -5.54
C ASP A 115 15.88 1.45 -5.09
N ARG A 116 15.42 0.51 -5.93
CA ARG A 116 14.18 -0.24 -5.70
C ARG A 116 14.30 -1.71 -6.09
N ILE A 117 13.35 -2.50 -5.62
CA ILE A 117 13.23 -3.92 -5.96
C ILE A 117 11.91 -4.13 -6.70
N LEU A 118 11.99 -4.72 -7.88
CA LEU A 118 10.84 -5.17 -8.66
C LEU A 118 10.57 -6.64 -8.34
N THR A 119 9.30 -7.02 -8.29
CA THR A 119 8.95 -8.43 -8.37
C THR A 119 8.69 -8.82 -9.81
N ASN A 120 9.34 -9.87 -10.30
CA ASN A 120 8.98 -10.53 -11.55
C ASN A 120 7.67 -11.31 -11.35
N THR A 121 6.59 -10.60 -11.07
CA THR A 121 5.27 -11.14 -11.39
C THR A 121 5.22 -11.10 -12.91
N ASN A 122 5.19 -12.28 -13.52
CA ASN A 122 4.82 -12.40 -14.92
C ASN A 122 3.30 -12.48 -14.90
N PRO A 123 2.53 -11.36 -14.97
CA PRO A 123 1.12 -11.50 -15.23
C PRO A 123 1.08 -12.08 -16.64
N ASP A 124 0.66 -13.34 -16.77
CA ASP A 124 0.30 -13.90 -18.06
C ASP A 124 -0.89 -13.05 -18.54
N ILE A 125 -0.61 -12.00 -19.32
CA ILE A 125 -1.58 -11.01 -19.80
C ILE A 125 -2.35 -11.62 -20.97
N ASN A 126 -2.92 -12.81 -20.77
CA ASN A 126 -3.77 -13.44 -21.75
C ASN A 126 -5.20 -13.47 -21.23
N THR A 127 -6.00 -12.62 -21.87
CA THR A 127 -7.47 -12.66 -21.98
C THR A 127 -8.32 -12.21 -20.78
N VAL A 128 -8.71 -10.93 -20.80
CA VAL A 128 -10.07 -10.54 -20.39
C VAL A 128 -10.75 -9.88 -21.58
N HIS A 129 -11.88 -10.46 -21.98
CA HIS A 129 -12.71 -10.06 -23.12
C HIS A 129 -13.15 -8.59 -22.97
N ALA A 130 -12.78 -7.79 -23.96
CA ALA A 130 -13.26 -6.43 -24.10
C ALA A 130 -14.77 -6.43 -24.38
N ASN A 131 -15.54 -5.72 -23.54
CA ASN A 131 -16.75 -5.05 -23.99
C ASN A 131 -17.04 -3.83 -23.12
N THR A 132 -17.02 -2.66 -23.78
CA THR A 132 -17.80 -1.42 -23.48
C THR A 132 -17.03 -0.18 -22.99
N ILE A 133 -16.72 0.68 -23.97
CA ILE A 133 -16.69 2.16 -24.03
C ILE A 133 -15.77 2.97 -23.07
N HIS A 134 -14.92 3.75 -23.73
CA HIS A 134 -13.75 4.53 -23.30
C HIS A 134 -14.03 5.83 -22.53
N THR A 135 -13.16 6.17 -21.57
CA THR A 135 -12.64 7.56 -21.38
C THR A 135 -11.15 7.69 -21.02
N SER A 136 -10.36 6.59 -20.99
CA SER A 136 -8.89 6.65 -21.10
C SER A 136 -8.43 5.70 -22.23
N SER A 137 -7.62 6.21 -23.16
CA SER A 137 -7.05 5.43 -24.27
C SER A 137 -5.86 4.57 -23.84
N ILE A 138 -5.43 4.67 -22.58
CA ILE A 138 -4.25 4.00 -22.04
C ILE A 138 -4.72 2.92 -21.07
N GLU A 139 -4.33 1.67 -21.32
CA GLU A 139 -4.63 0.53 -20.43
C GLU A 139 -3.76 0.57 -19.17
N GLY A 140 -2.56 1.16 -19.24
CA GLY A 140 -1.60 1.14 -18.14
C GLY A 140 -0.97 -0.23 -17.95
N ARG A 141 -0.34 -0.43 -16.78
CA ARG A 141 0.26 -1.70 -16.38
C ARG A 141 -0.18 -2.12 -14.99
N ASP A 142 -0.13 -3.42 -14.75
CA ASP A 142 -0.17 -4.00 -13.41
C ASP A 142 1.24 -4.37 -13.00
N ASP A 143 1.72 -3.76 -11.94
CA ASP A 143 3.08 -3.93 -11.47
C ASP A 143 3.16 -3.48 -10.01
N PHE A 144 4.21 -3.87 -9.30
CA PHE A 144 4.57 -3.19 -8.08
C PHE A 144 6.08 -3.16 -7.85
N GLU A 145 6.51 -2.09 -7.21
CA GLU A 145 7.90 -1.81 -6.88
C GLU A 145 7.96 -1.64 -5.36
N ILE A 146 8.96 -2.29 -4.75
CA ILE A 146 9.26 -2.23 -3.34
C ILE A 146 10.37 -1.19 -3.14
N TYR A 147 10.10 -0.26 -2.25
CA TYR A 147 11.02 0.80 -1.81
C TYR A 147 11.31 0.62 -0.31
N TRP A 148 12.37 1.26 0.17
CA TRP A 148 12.72 1.23 1.60
C TRP A 148 11.67 1.92 2.50
N TRP A 149 10.80 2.74 1.91
CA TRP A 149 9.69 3.41 2.60
C TRP A 149 8.34 2.70 2.40
N GLY A 150 8.23 1.69 1.53
CA GLY A 150 6.96 1.01 1.27
C GLY A 150 6.82 0.40 -0.12
N TYR A 151 5.60 0.46 -0.65
CA TYR A 151 5.24 -0.06 -1.96
C TYR A 151 4.70 1.04 -2.85
N GLN A 152 4.99 0.93 -4.14
CA GLN A 152 4.21 1.59 -5.18
C GLN A 152 3.56 0.51 -6.05
N VAL A 153 2.23 0.55 -6.16
CA VAL A 153 1.43 -0.42 -6.91
C VAL A 153 0.83 0.29 -8.11
N TRP A 154 1.07 -0.22 -9.31
CA TRP A 154 0.46 0.22 -10.55
C TRP A 154 -0.68 -0.72 -10.89
N LEU A 155 -1.84 -0.16 -11.24
CA LEU A 155 -3.03 -0.89 -11.66
C LEU A 155 -3.44 -0.46 -13.06
N SER A 156 -3.60 -1.42 -13.96
CA SER A 156 -4.19 -1.19 -15.26
C SER A 156 -5.66 -0.82 -15.15
N ARG A 157 -6.20 -0.24 -16.22
CA ARG A 157 -7.61 0.12 -16.33
C ARG A 157 -8.50 -1.10 -16.09
N SER A 158 -8.19 -2.25 -16.71
CA SER A 158 -8.96 -3.48 -16.54
C SER A 158 -8.90 -4.02 -15.12
N THR A 159 -7.78 -3.87 -14.41
CA THR A 159 -7.71 -4.24 -12.98
C THR A 159 -8.57 -3.32 -12.12
N VAL A 160 -8.51 -2.01 -12.36
CA VAL A 160 -9.35 -1.03 -11.65
C VAL A 160 -10.83 -1.29 -11.91
N GLU A 161 -11.21 -1.54 -13.17
CA GLU A 161 -12.57 -1.89 -13.55
C GLU A 161 -13.03 -3.19 -12.88
N SER A 162 -12.17 -4.21 -12.85
CA SER A 162 -12.45 -5.47 -12.14
C SER A 162 -12.73 -5.21 -10.66
N ILE A 163 -11.85 -4.48 -9.96
CA ILE A 163 -12.03 -4.11 -8.54
C ILE A 163 -13.37 -3.38 -8.33
N LEU A 164 -13.72 -2.43 -9.21
CA LEU A 164 -14.96 -1.66 -9.11
C LEU A 164 -16.21 -2.53 -9.36
N ASN A 165 -16.11 -3.53 -10.23
CA ASN A 165 -17.22 -4.43 -10.55
C ASN A 165 -17.47 -5.48 -9.45
N VAL A 166 -16.41 -6.01 -8.83
CA VAL A 166 -16.52 -7.12 -7.88
C VAL A 166 -16.46 -6.68 -6.41
N GLY A 167 -16.11 -5.42 -6.15
CA GLY A 167 -16.02 -4.85 -4.81
C GLY A 167 -14.76 -5.26 -4.04
N SER A 168 -14.71 -4.92 -2.75
CA SER A 168 -13.49 -5.02 -1.94
C SER A 168 -13.00 -6.46 -1.74
N THR A 169 -13.91 -7.40 -1.45
CA THR A 169 -13.56 -8.79 -1.15
C THR A 169 -12.97 -9.50 -2.36
N ALA A 170 -13.67 -9.48 -3.49
CA ALA A 170 -13.22 -10.15 -4.70
C ALA A 170 -12.12 -9.34 -5.44
N GLY A 171 -12.10 -8.01 -5.27
CA GLY A 171 -11.04 -7.15 -5.81
C GLY A 171 -9.70 -7.45 -5.14
N GLY A 172 -9.72 -7.71 -3.83
CA GLY A 172 -8.54 -8.16 -3.09
C GLY A 172 -8.03 -9.52 -3.58
N THR A 173 -8.91 -10.49 -3.84
CA THR A 173 -8.51 -11.79 -4.41
C THR A 173 -7.98 -11.65 -5.82
N ALA A 174 -8.61 -10.83 -6.67
CA ALA A 174 -8.16 -10.60 -8.04
C ALA A 174 -6.79 -9.91 -8.08
N LEU A 175 -6.59 -8.89 -7.24
CA LEU A 175 -5.31 -8.18 -7.15
C LEU A 175 -4.22 -9.06 -6.53
N GLY A 176 -4.53 -9.77 -5.45
CA GLY A 176 -3.63 -10.72 -4.81
C GLY A 176 -3.25 -11.88 -5.72
N GLY A 177 -4.18 -12.38 -6.53
CA GLY A 177 -3.91 -13.41 -7.53
C GLY A 177 -3.07 -12.90 -8.71
N LYS A 178 -3.28 -11.65 -9.13
CA LYS A 178 -2.55 -11.03 -10.24
C LYS A 178 -1.13 -10.61 -9.85
N LEU A 179 -0.96 -10.11 -8.64
CA LEU A 179 0.32 -9.60 -8.14
C LEU A 179 1.03 -10.55 -7.17
N GLY A 180 0.43 -11.68 -6.78
CA GLY A 180 1.03 -12.89 -6.18
C GLY A 180 1.82 -12.78 -4.87
N SER A 181 2.46 -11.65 -4.62
CA SER A 181 3.53 -11.42 -3.64
C SER A 181 3.30 -10.13 -2.85
N LEU A 182 2.19 -9.42 -3.08
CA LEU A 182 1.80 -8.29 -2.25
C LEU A 182 1.24 -8.78 -0.90
N PRO A 183 1.70 -8.23 0.23
CA PRO A 183 1.08 -8.48 1.52
C PRO A 183 -0.40 -8.11 1.50
N GLY A 184 -1.25 -8.93 2.15
CA GLY A 184 -2.70 -8.72 2.15
C GLY A 184 -3.14 -7.34 2.66
N ALA A 185 -2.37 -6.73 3.57
CA ALA A 185 -2.60 -5.36 4.04
C ALA A 185 -2.43 -4.31 2.92
N VAL A 186 -1.42 -4.47 2.05
CA VAL A 186 -1.20 -3.61 0.89
C VAL A 186 -2.33 -3.79 -0.11
N VAL A 187 -2.69 -5.04 -0.40
CA VAL A 187 -3.82 -5.36 -1.30
C VAL A 187 -5.11 -4.71 -0.82
N GLY A 188 -5.44 -4.86 0.46
CA GLY A 188 -6.64 -4.25 1.05
C GLY A 188 -6.65 -2.73 0.99
N ALA A 189 -5.51 -2.11 1.29
CA ALA A 189 -5.36 -0.66 1.23
C ALA A 189 -5.51 -0.11 -0.20
N VAL A 190 -4.86 -0.75 -1.18
CA VAL A 190 -4.95 -0.40 -2.60
C VAL A 190 -6.38 -0.51 -3.11
N VAL A 191 -7.06 -1.62 -2.82
CA VAL A 191 -8.46 -1.83 -3.20
C VAL A 191 -9.37 -0.79 -2.56
N GLY A 192 -9.15 -0.48 -1.27
CA GLY A 192 -9.90 0.56 -0.56
C GLY A 192 -9.76 1.93 -1.22
N SER A 193 -8.55 2.32 -1.58
CA SER A 193 -8.29 3.60 -2.27
C SER A 193 -8.93 3.68 -3.64
N VAL A 194 -8.90 2.59 -4.43
CA VAL A 194 -9.58 2.54 -5.73
C VAL A 194 -11.09 2.73 -5.59
N LEU A 195 -11.73 2.04 -4.64
CA LEU A 195 -13.17 2.15 -4.40
C LEU A 195 -13.58 3.53 -3.85
N GLN A 196 -12.66 4.21 -3.14
CA GLN A 196 -12.89 5.56 -2.64
C GLN A 196 -12.77 6.61 -3.76
N GLU A 197 -11.80 6.45 -4.65
CA GLU A 197 -11.56 7.40 -5.75
C GLU A 197 -12.62 7.29 -6.85
N PHE A 198 -12.97 6.05 -7.24
CA PHE A 198 -13.88 5.82 -8.35
C PHE A 198 -15.28 5.43 -7.87
N VAL A 199 -16.26 6.23 -8.24
CA VAL A 199 -17.67 5.98 -7.90
C VAL A 199 -18.32 4.95 -8.84
N THR A 200 -17.83 4.81 -10.09
CA THR A 200 -18.40 3.90 -11.09
C THR A 200 -17.34 3.17 -11.91
N PRO A 201 -17.58 1.91 -12.33
CA PRO A 201 -16.66 1.16 -13.20
C PRO A 201 -16.36 1.87 -14.54
N SER A 202 -17.34 2.60 -15.08
CA SER A 202 -17.17 3.38 -16.32
C SER A 202 -16.16 4.53 -16.21
N ALA A 203 -15.80 4.93 -14.99
CA ALA A 203 -14.77 5.92 -14.74
C ALA A 203 -13.37 5.31 -14.58
N ALA A 204 -13.23 3.97 -14.67
CA ALA A 204 -11.97 3.27 -14.48
C ALA A 204 -10.86 3.83 -15.39
N ARG A 205 -9.72 4.09 -14.76
CA ARG A 205 -8.49 4.60 -15.38
C ARG A 205 -7.30 3.87 -14.79
N PRO A 206 -6.18 3.76 -15.51
CA PRO A 206 -4.97 3.23 -14.91
C PRO A 206 -4.47 4.18 -13.82
N VAL A 207 -4.12 3.63 -12.66
CA VAL A 207 -3.69 4.41 -11.49
C VAL A 207 -2.44 3.81 -10.86
N TRP A 208 -1.77 4.60 -10.05
CA TRP A 208 -0.74 4.14 -9.12
C TRP A 208 -1.13 4.54 -7.69
N VAL A 209 -0.73 3.70 -6.74
CA VAL A 209 -0.99 3.87 -5.30
C VAL A 209 0.32 3.73 -4.56
N LYS A 210 0.70 4.74 -3.77
CA LYS A 210 1.82 4.63 -2.83
C LYS A 210 1.30 4.21 -1.47
N TYR A 211 1.89 3.16 -0.92
CA TYR A 211 1.60 2.64 0.41
C TYR A 211 2.88 2.68 1.23
N ASN A 212 2.97 3.60 2.19
CA ASN A 212 4.05 3.61 3.17
C ASN A 212 3.59 2.74 4.33
N TRP A 213 4.16 1.53 4.50
CA TRP A 213 3.98 0.41 5.47
C TRP A 213 2.75 0.35 6.40
N VAL A 214 2.22 1.49 6.79
CA VAL A 214 1.04 1.81 7.59
C VAL A 214 -0.19 2.18 6.77
N THR A 215 -0.08 3.00 5.71
CA THR A 215 -1.21 3.60 5.00
C THR A 215 -0.90 3.95 3.55
N VAL A 216 -1.95 4.13 2.75
CA VAL A 216 -1.84 4.85 1.47
C VAL A 216 -1.48 6.30 1.74
N THR A 217 -0.41 6.76 1.09
CA THR A 217 0.11 8.13 1.23
C THR A 217 -0.15 8.98 0.01
N ASP A 218 -0.29 8.36 -1.15
CA ASP A 218 -0.43 9.09 -2.41
C ASP A 218 -1.14 8.21 -3.46
N PHE A 219 -1.83 8.86 -4.39
CA PHE A 219 -2.63 8.24 -5.42
C PHE A 219 -2.64 9.12 -6.67
N GLY A 220 -2.46 8.53 -7.84
CA GLY A 220 -2.55 9.28 -9.08
C GLY A 220 -2.80 8.42 -10.31
N PHE A 221 -2.91 9.09 -11.45
CA PHE A 221 -3.13 8.45 -12.75
C PHE A 221 -1.78 8.10 -13.41
N GLN A 222 -1.76 6.99 -14.16
CA GLN A 222 -0.63 6.60 -15.00
C GLN A 222 -0.57 7.41 -16.30
#